data_AF-F2V0A2-F1
#
_entry.id   AF-F2V0A2-F1
#
_cell.length_a   1.000
_cell.length_b   1.000
_cell.length_c   1.000
_cell.angle_alpha   90.00
_cell.angle_beta   90.00
_cell.angle_gamma   90.00
#
_symmetry.space_group_name_H-M   'P 1'
#
loop_
_entity.id
_entity.type
_entity.pdbx_description
1 polymer ?
#
loop_
_entity_poly.entity_id
_entity_poly.type
_entity_poly.pdbx_seq_one_letter_code
_entity_poly.pdbx_strand_id
1 'polypeptide(L)'
;MSADGHDRPAPRRTVSFTPALPDGVDCPWTRGRRTRWWLVVPADLAAAALVALFGAASTRSLGEVPASLWQAGAALLVAWGVTWLVRRSRPDHLEMALPEGLIVVGVSWVVWTALRQVVSAFDGVSAMASWAVMTGAFLLVFLGGWRWLYGYVRAHDSLTPKPVARRLAEQEREGT
;
A
#
# COMPACT_ATOMS: atom_id res chain seq x y z
N MET A 1 64.98 14.85 -28.31
CA MET A 1 64.06 13.71 -28.49
C MET A 1 63.11 13.69 -27.32
N SER A 2 61.81 13.82 -27.61
CA SER A 2 60.64 13.78 -26.71
C SER A 2 60.58 12.48 -25.87
N ALA A 3 59.78 12.30 -24.82
CA ALA A 3 58.49 12.92 -24.52
C ALA A 3 58.13 12.79 -23.03
N ASP A 4 57.34 13.76 -22.56
CA ASP A 4 56.61 13.79 -21.29
C ASP A 4 55.93 12.46 -20.94
N GLY A 5 56.31 11.90 -19.79
CA GLY A 5 55.53 10.91 -19.07
C GLY A 5 54.34 11.58 -18.38
N HIS A 6 53.30 11.90 -19.15
CA HIS A 6 52.00 12.24 -18.59
C HIS A 6 51.18 10.95 -18.51
N ASP A 7 51.07 10.39 -17.31
CA ASP A 7 50.07 9.38 -16.97
C ASP A 7 48.69 9.94 -17.35
N ARG A 8 48.16 9.47 -18.48
CA ARG A 8 46.81 9.81 -18.90
C ARG A 8 45.85 9.22 -17.86
N PRO A 9 44.98 10.02 -17.22
CA PRO A 9 43.96 9.46 -16.34
C PRO A 9 43.11 8.48 -17.16
N ALA A 10 42.88 7.29 -16.61
CA ALA A 10 42.07 6.26 -17.24
C ALA A 10 40.76 6.86 -17.79
N PRO A 11 40.35 6.52 -19.02
CA PRO A 11 39.20 7.16 -19.65
C PRO A 11 37.98 7.02 -18.73
N ARG A 12 37.43 8.16 -18.28
CA ARG A 12 36.17 8.21 -17.52
C ARG A 12 35.09 7.60 -18.40
N ARG A 13 34.76 6.33 -18.14
CA ARG A 13 33.71 5.60 -18.85
C ARG A 13 32.37 6.23 -18.45
N THR A 14 31.90 7.18 -19.26
CA THR A 14 30.61 7.83 -19.03
C THR A 14 29.53 6.77 -19.27
N VAL A 15 28.91 6.29 -18.20
CA VAL A 15 27.77 5.40 -18.31
C VAL A 15 26.58 6.27 -18.75
N SER A 16 26.26 6.26 -20.05
CA SER A 16 25.07 6.95 -20.54
C SER A 16 23.83 6.21 -20.05
N PHE A 17 23.19 6.76 -19.02
CA PHE A 17 21.89 6.28 -18.57
C PHE A 17 20.80 6.88 -19.45
N THR A 18 20.26 6.08 -20.36
CA THR A 18 19.02 6.40 -21.07
C THR A 18 17.94 5.48 -20.49
N PRO A 19 17.04 5.96 -19.61
CA PRO A 19 15.96 5.13 -19.14
C PRO A 19 15.09 4.74 -20.33
N ALA A 20 14.86 3.43 -20.51
CA ALA A 20 14.08 2.90 -21.63
C ALA A 20 12.56 3.12 -21.48
N LEU A 21 12.12 3.80 -20.42
CA LEU A 21 10.72 4.01 -20.10
C LEU A 21 10.49 5.50 -19.88
N PRO A 22 9.39 6.07 -20.44
CA PRO A 22 8.98 7.42 -20.09
C PRO A 22 8.78 7.49 -18.58
N ASP A 23 9.41 8.47 -17.92
CA ASP A 23 9.10 8.82 -16.55
C ASP A 23 7.67 9.38 -16.51
N GLY A 24 6.68 8.49 -16.39
CA GLY A 24 5.27 8.86 -16.38
C GLY A 24 4.33 7.66 -16.35
N VAL A 25 3.62 7.52 -15.22
CA VAL A 25 2.40 6.71 -14.97
C VAL A 25 2.50 5.19 -15.22
N ASP A 26 3.59 4.70 -15.83
CA ASP A 26 3.75 3.30 -16.20
C ASP A 26 4.81 2.62 -15.32
N CYS A 27 4.41 2.24 -14.11
CA CYS A 27 5.30 1.55 -13.17
C CYS A 27 5.68 0.15 -13.71
N PRO A 28 6.96 -0.16 -13.97
CA PRO A 28 7.35 -1.45 -14.56
C PRO A 28 7.01 -2.66 -13.67
N TRP A 29 6.76 -2.44 -12.37
CA TRP A 29 6.38 -3.49 -11.42
C TRP A 29 4.87 -3.78 -11.38
N THR A 30 4.04 -2.97 -12.03
CA THR A 30 2.58 -3.13 -12.11
C THR A 30 2.15 -3.73 -13.46
N ARG A 31 3.00 -3.57 -14.50
CA ARG A 31 2.77 -4.11 -15.85
C ARG A 31 2.40 -5.60 -15.84
N GLY A 32 1.16 -5.90 -16.22
CA GLY A 32 0.67 -7.24 -16.54
C GLY A 32 0.48 -8.21 -15.36
N ARG A 33 0.54 -7.75 -14.10
CA ARG A 33 0.34 -8.61 -12.92
C ARG A 33 -0.97 -8.29 -12.23
N ARG A 34 -1.76 -9.33 -11.90
CA ARG A 34 -2.99 -9.21 -11.10
C ARG A 34 -2.67 -8.91 -9.63
N THR A 35 -3.65 -8.36 -8.91
CA THR A 35 -3.64 -8.20 -7.45
C THR A 35 -3.12 -9.47 -6.76
N ARG A 36 -2.18 -9.29 -5.83
CA ARG A 36 -1.66 -10.38 -5.00
C ARG A 36 -2.59 -10.58 -3.80
N TRP A 37 -3.68 -11.29 -4.02
CA TRP A 37 -4.68 -11.60 -2.99
C TRP A 37 -4.08 -12.27 -1.74
N TRP A 38 -3.03 -13.08 -1.91
CA TRP A 38 -2.31 -13.69 -0.78
C TRP A 38 -1.61 -12.67 0.14
N LEU A 39 -1.33 -11.46 -0.34
CA LEU A 39 -0.80 -10.37 0.49
C LEU A 39 -1.92 -9.46 1.00
N VAL A 40 -2.85 -9.07 0.12
CA VAL A 40 -3.91 -8.09 0.42
C VAL A 40 -4.85 -8.61 1.51
N VAL A 41 -5.29 -9.88 1.41
CA VAL A 41 -6.23 -10.47 2.38
C VAL A 41 -5.66 -10.47 3.79
N PRO A 42 -4.47 -11.05 4.07
CA PRO A 42 -3.94 -11.05 5.44
C PRO A 42 -3.59 -9.64 5.93
N ALA A 43 -3.07 -8.75 5.08
CA ALA A 43 -2.73 -7.39 5.47
C ALA A 43 -3.97 -6.56 5.86
N ASP A 44 -5.04 -6.63 5.05
CA ASP A 44 -6.29 -5.93 5.33
C ASP A 44 -6.99 -6.52 6.56
N LEU A 45 -7.00 -7.84 6.72
CA LEU A 45 -7.56 -8.48 7.91
C LEU A 45 -6.80 -8.08 9.18
N ALA A 46 -5.46 -8.05 9.14
CA ALA A 46 -4.66 -7.59 10.27
C ALA A 46 -4.91 -6.11 10.57
N ALA A 47 -4.97 -5.27 9.54
CA ALA A 47 -5.26 -3.84 9.67
C ALA A 47 -6.65 -3.59 10.28
N ALA A 48 -7.69 -4.28 9.80
CA ALA A 48 -9.05 -4.18 10.34
C ALA A 48 -9.15 -4.74 11.77
N ALA A 49 -8.45 -5.83 12.08
CA ALA A 49 -8.37 -6.34 13.45
C ALA A 49 -7.72 -5.33 14.39
N LEU A 50 -6.62 -4.69 13.96
CA LEU A 50 -5.98 -3.61 14.72
C LEU A 50 -6.95 -2.44 14.93
N VAL A 51 -7.66 -1.99 13.89
CA VAL A 51 -8.66 -0.92 14.00
C VAL A 51 -9.75 -1.29 15.00
N ALA A 52 -10.27 -2.52 14.95
CA ALA A 52 -11.31 -2.99 15.86
C ALA A 52 -10.83 -3.03 17.32
N LEU A 53 -9.59 -3.47 17.55
CA LEU A 53 -8.97 -3.55 18.87
C LEU A 53 -8.65 -2.15 19.44
N PHE A 54 -8.03 -1.28 18.64
CA PHE A 54 -7.73 0.10 19.04
C PHE A 54 -9.00 0.91 19.27
N GLY A 55 -10.02 0.72 18.43
CA GLY A 55 -11.34 1.32 18.60
C GLY A 55 -12.02 0.86 19.88
N ALA A 56 -12.02 -0.45 20.18
CA ALA A 56 -12.60 -0.97 21.42
C ALA A 56 -11.81 -0.53 22.66
N ALA A 57 -10.48 -0.42 22.56
CA ALA A 57 -9.64 0.07 23.63
C ALA A 57 -9.88 1.56 23.91
N SER A 58 -10.02 2.39 22.87
CA SER A 58 -10.26 3.83 23.03
C SER A 58 -11.63 4.16 23.62
N THR A 59 -12.64 3.30 23.39
CA THR A 59 -13.99 3.44 23.97
C THR A 59 -14.19 2.64 25.26
N ARG A 60 -13.14 2.01 25.81
CA ARG A 60 -13.20 1.11 26.99
C ARG A 60 -14.25 0.00 26.87
N SER A 61 -14.52 -0.48 25.65
CA SER A 61 -15.57 -1.46 25.34
C SER A 61 -14.97 -2.80 24.90
N LEU A 62 -14.06 -3.36 25.70
CA LEU A 62 -13.35 -4.61 25.37
C LEU A 62 -14.28 -5.84 25.24
N GLY A 63 -15.44 -5.83 25.89
CA GLY A 63 -16.46 -6.87 25.75
C GLY A 63 -17.12 -6.91 24.36
N GLU A 64 -17.05 -5.81 23.60
CA GLU A 64 -17.65 -5.69 22.26
C GLU A 64 -16.67 -6.04 21.13
N VAL A 65 -15.44 -6.44 21.45
CA VAL A 65 -14.40 -6.78 20.47
C VAL A 65 -14.88 -7.83 19.45
N PRO A 66 -15.56 -8.92 19.84
CA PRO A 66 -16.06 -9.90 18.87
C PRO A 66 -17.04 -9.30 17.86
N ALA A 67 -17.95 -8.42 18.32
CA ALA A 67 -18.92 -7.75 17.45
C ALA A 67 -18.22 -6.74 16.53
N SER A 68 -17.23 -6.01 17.06
CA SER A 68 -16.41 -5.06 16.30
C SER A 68 -15.61 -5.75 15.19
N LEU A 69 -15.01 -6.91 15.48
CA LEU A 69 -14.28 -7.74 14.50
C LEU A 69 -15.20 -8.26 13.40
N TRP A 70 -16.40 -8.72 13.76
CA TRP A 70 -17.41 -9.14 12.78
C TRP A 70 -17.81 -7.99 11.85
N GLN A 71 -18.11 -6.82 12.41
CA GLN A 71 -18.46 -5.62 11.62
C GLN A 71 -17.32 -5.20 10.69
N ALA A 72 -16.08 -5.22 11.18
CA ALA A 72 -14.89 -4.90 10.40
C ALA A 72 -14.69 -5.86 9.22
N GLY A 73 -14.86 -7.18 9.47
CA GLY A 73 -14.77 -8.21 8.43
C GLY A 73 -15.85 -8.07 7.37
N ALA A 74 -17.11 -7.84 7.77
CA ALA A 74 -18.20 -7.61 6.83
C ALA A 74 -17.97 -6.36 5.97
N ALA A 75 -17.51 -5.27 6.58
CA ALA A 75 -17.19 -4.03 5.88
C ALA A 75 -16.08 -4.21 4.83
N LEU A 76 -15.02 -4.96 5.16
CA LEU A 76 -13.94 -5.30 4.23
C LEU A 76 -14.44 -6.12 3.03
N LEU A 77 -15.26 -7.15 3.26
CA LEU A 77 -15.80 -7.97 2.18
C LEU A 77 -16.62 -7.14 1.19
N VAL A 78 -17.46 -6.24 1.70
CA VAL A 78 -18.23 -5.31 0.87
C VAL A 78 -17.29 -4.36 0.12
N ALA A 79 -16.26 -3.82 0.80
CA ALA A 79 -15.30 -2.93 0.19
C ALA A 79 -14.51 -3.57 -0.96
N TRP A 80 -14.07 -4.82 -0.81
CA TRP A 80 -13.44 -5.59 -1.89
C TRP A 80 -14.41 -5.82 -3.05
N GLY A 81 -15.66 -6.21 -2.78
CA GLY A 81 -16.68 -6.41 -3.81
C GLY A 81 -17.01 -5.14 -4.59
N VAL A 82 -17.16 -4.01 -3.89
CA VAL A 82 -17.40 -2.70 -4.50
C VAL A 82 -16.20 -2.27 -5.34
N THR A 83 -14.97 -2.43 -4.82
CA THR A 83 -13.75 -2.07 -5.55
C THR A 83 -13.62 -2.91 -6.81
N TRP A 84 -13.85 -4.22 -6.72
CA TRP A 84 -13.86 -5.14 -7.87
C TRP A 84 -14.92 -4.73 -8.91
N LEU A 85 -16.12 -4.36 -8.49
CA LEU A 85 -17.19 -3.93 -9.40
C LEU A 85 -16.83 -2.63 -10.14
N VAL A 86 -16.31 -1.64 -9.40
CA VAL A 86 -15.88 -0.34 -9.93
C VAL A 86 -14.70 -0.49 -10.89
N ARG A 87 -13.82 -1.46 -10.64
CA ARG A 87 -12.56 -1.64 -11.37
C ARG A 87 -12.54 -2.83 -12.32
N ARG A 88 -13.66 -3.54 -12.51
CA ARG A 88 -13.81 -4.72 -13.39
C ARG A 88 -13.16 -4.63 -14.78
N SER A 89 -13.02 -3.41 -15.31
CA SER A 89 -12.48 -3.12 -16.65
C SER A 89 -10.95 -2.94 -16.68
N ARG A 90 -10.25 -2.88 -15.53
CA ARG A 90 -8.78 -2.85 -15.45
C ARG A 90 -8.30 -3.88 -14.41
N PRO A 91 -7.32 -4.75 -14.72
CA PRO A 91 -6.85 -5.73 -13.75
C PRO A 91 -6.29 -5.03 -12.50
N ASP A 92 -6.93 -5.31 -11.38
CA ASP A 92 -6.80 -4.60 -10.10
C ASP A 92 -5.36 -4.62 -9.54
N HIS A 93 -4.92 -3.48 -8.99
CA HIS A 93 -3.80 -3.38 -8.06
C HIS A 93 -4.31 -2.90 -6.69
N LEU A 94 -5.08 -3.72 -5.98
CA LEU A 94 -5.56 -3.40 -4.63
C LEU A 94 -4.43 -3.12 -3.62
N GLU A 95 -3.21 -3.53 -3.96
CA GLU A 95 -1.97 -3.16 -3.26
C GLU A 95 -1.56 -1.68 -3.41
N MET A 96 -2.12 -0.92 -4.36
CA MET A 96 -1.85 0.50 -4.52
C MET A 96 -2.61 1.34 -3.50
N ALA A 97 -1.92 2.35 -2.96
CA ALA A 97 -2.53 3.34 -2.09
C ALA A 97 -3.63 4.15 -2.80
N LEU A 98 -3.44 4.42 -4.10
CA LEU A 98 -4.33 5.23 -4.93
C LEU A 98 -4.41 4.63 -6.34
N PRO A 99 -5.60 4.55 -6.96
CA PRO A 99 -6.92 4.91 -6.42
C PRO A 99 -7.62 3.79 -5.64
N GLU A 100 -7.24 2.51 -5.79
CA GLU A 100 -7.98 1.37 -5.24
C GLU A 100 -7.99 1.35 -3.71
N GLY A 101 -6.85 1.64 -3.07
CA GLY A 101 -6.73 1.68 -1.61
C GLY A 101 -7.70 2.67 -0.94
N LEU A 102 -7.90 3.85 -1.52
CA LEU A 102 -8.87 4.82 -1.00
C LEU A 102 -10.33 4.35 -1.14
N ILE A 103 -10.67 3.63 -2.21
CA ILE A 103 -12.01 3.07 -2.36
C ILE A 103 -12.27 2.04 -1.26
N VAL A 104 -11.30 1.16 -1.00
CA VAL A 104 -11.42 0.16 0.08
C VAL A 104 -11.58 0.84 1.43
N VAL A 105 -10.76 1.84 1.74
CA VAL A 105 -10.84 2.59 3.01
C VAL A 105 -12.19 3.30 3.15
N GLY A 106 -12.61 4.04 2.13
CA GLY A 106 -13.85 4.81 2.16
C GLY A 106 -15.09 3.92 2.27
N VAL A 107 -15.17 2.84 1.50
CA VAL A 107 -16.30 1.91 1.55
C VAL A 107 -16.32 1.17 2.88
N SER A 108 -15.17 0.70 3.37
CA SER A 108 -15.10 0.04 4.69
C SER A 108 -15.59 0.97 5.79
N TRP A 109 -15.21 2.26 5.74
CA TRP A 109 -15.65 3.25 6.71
C TRP A 109 -17.16 3.48 6.69
N VAL A 110 -17.75 3.66 5.51
CA VAL A 110 -19.20 3.87 5.36
C VAL A 110 -19.98 2.64 5.82
N VAL A 111 -19.59 1.44 5.38
CA VAL A 111 -20.28 0.20 5.73
C VAL A 111 -20.17 -0.10 7.22
N TRP A 112 -18.99 0.09 7.82
CA TRP A 112 -18.81 -0.12 9.26
C TRP A 112 -19.63 0.89 10.06
N THR A 113 -19.65 2.17 9.66
CA THR A 113 -20.48 3.19 10.32
C THR A 113 -21.96 2.83 10.27
N ALA A 114 -22.45 2.36 9.11
CA ALA A 114 -23.84 1.91 8.96
C ALA A 114 -24.16 0.68 9.83
N LEU A 115 -23.30 -0.34 9.83
CA LEU A 115 -23.46 -1.51 10.70
C LEU A 115 -23.46 -1.14 12.19
N ARG A 116 -22.61 -0.20 12.58
CA ARG A 116 -22.53 0.29 13.95
C ARG A 116 -23.80 1.06 14.35
N GLN A 117 -24.38 1.88 13.47
CA GLN A 117 -25.67 2.54 13.71
C GLN A 117 -26.80 1.54 13.96
N VAL A 118 -26.82 0.43 13.22
CA VAL A 118 -27.89 -0.58 13.32
C VAL A 118 -27.75 -1.40 14.62
N VAL A 119 -26.52 -1.68 15.05
CA VAL A 119 -26.25 -2.55 16.20
C VAL A 119 -26.20 -1.78 17.52
N SER A 120 -25.81 -0.51 17.50
CA SER A 120 -25.63 0.30 18.71
C SER A 120 -26.63 1.47 18.74
N ALA A 121 -27.41 1.57 19.82
CA ALA A 121 -28.16 2.78 20.11
C ALA A 121 -27.19 3.82 20.69
N PHE A 122 -26.76 4.78 19.88
CA PHE A 122 -25.94 5.89 20.39
C PHE A 122 -26.83 6.90 21.12
N ASP A 123 -26.36 7.36 22.28
CA ASP A 123 -27.06 8.37 23.10
C ASP A 123 -27.11 9.77 22.45
N GLY A 124 -26.45 9.97 21.29
CA GLY A 124 -26.52 11.21 20.54
C GLY A 124 -25.70 11.24 19.24
N VAL A 125 -26.07 12.14 18.33
CA VAL A 125 -25.43 12.32 17.01
C VAL A 125 -23.95 12.71 17.14
N SER A 126 -23.58 13.47 18.17
CA SER A 126 -22.20 13.90 18.42
C SER A 126 -21.28 12.74 18.79
N ALA A 127 -21.73 11.82 19.66
CA ALA A 127 -20.97 10.64 20.05
C ALA A 127 -20.72 9.71 18.84
N MET A 128 -21.74 9.53 18.00
CA MET A 128 -21.60 8.75 16.77
C MET A 128 -20.65 9.44 15.78
N ALA A 129 -20.75 10.76 15.60
CA ALA A 129 -19.85 11.50 14.72
C ALA A 129 -18.38 11.39 15.17
N SER A 130 -18.09 11.58 16.47
CA SER A 130 -16.73 11.44 17.00
C SER A 130 -16.18 10.02 16.83
N TRP A 131 -17.00 9.00 17.09
CA TRP A 131 -16.61 7.61 16.86
C TRP A 131 -16.34 7.33 15.38
N ALA A 132 -17.21 7.80 14.48
CA ALA A 132 -17.05 7.61 13.05
C ALA A 132 -15.78 8.29 12.53
N VAL A 133 -15.47 9.51 12.97
CA VAL A 133 -14.24 10.23 12.60
C VAL A 133 -13.00 9.48 13.11
N MET A 134 -13.01 9.03 14.37
CA MET A 134 -11.92 8.23 14.94
C MET A 134 -11.67 6.95 14.15
N THR A 135 -12.73 6.18 13.88
CA THR A 135 -12.66 4.93 13.12
C THR A 135 -12.18 5.18 11.69
N GLY A 136 -12.65 6.25 11.05
CA GLY A 136 -12.18 6.67 9.73
C GLY A 136 -10.70 7.01 9.71
N ALA A 137 -10.20 7.71 10.74
CA ALA A 137 -8.77 8.00 10.89
C ALA A 137 -7.94 6.72 11.08
N PHE A 138 -8.39 5.78 11.92
CA PHE A 138 -7.71 4.49 12.07
C PHE A 138 -7.71 3.70 10.77
N LEU A 139 -8.83 3.64 10.04
CA LEU A 139 -8.88 2.95 8.74
C LEU A 139 -7.90 3.59 7.73
N LEU A 140 -7.85 4.91 7.65
CA LEU A 140 -6.89 5.62 6.80
C LEU A 140 -5.44 5.28 7.17
N VAL A 141 -5.11 5.26 8.47
CA VAL A 141 -3.76 4.96 8.95
C VAL A 141 -3.40 3.49 8.73
N PHE A 142 -4.26 2.55 9.10
CA PHE A 142 -3.92 1.12 9.03
C PHE A 142 -4.09 0.55 7.62
N LEU A 143 -5.27 0.68 6.99
CA LEU A 143 -5.50 0.15 5.64
C LEU A 143 -4.77 0.99 4.58
N GLY A 144 -4.75 2.31 4.73
CA GLY A 144 -4.01 3.18 3.82
C GLY A 144 -2.51 3.07 4.05
N GLY A 145 -2.05 3.15 5.30
CA GLY A 145 -0.63 3.19 5.63
C GLY A 145 0.17 1.98 5.17
N TRP A 146 -0.38 0.75 5.28
CA TRP A 146 0.35 -0.43 4.77
C TRP A 146 0.51 -0.38 3.24
N ARG A 147 -0.49 0.13 2.51
CA ARG A 147 -0.43 0.29 1.04
C ARG A 147 0.57 1.36 0.61
N TRP A 148 0.65 2.45 1.37
CA TRP A 148 1.68 3.48 1.18
C TRP A 148 3.08 2.93 1.47
N LEU A 149 3.25 2.19 2.57
CA LEU A 149 4.51 1.56 2.92
C LEU A 149 4.92 0.51 1.87
N TYR A 150 3.96 -0.29 1.41
CA TYR A 150 4.18 -1.25 0.34
C TYR A 150 4.61 -0.57 -0.97
N GLY A 151 3.93 0.51 -1.36
CA GLY A 151 4.30 1.33 -2.50
C GLY A 151 5.71 1.93 -2.35
N TYR A 152 6.05 2.43 -1.16
CA TYR A 152 7.37 2.98 -0.86
C TYR A 152 8.48 1.94 -0.96
N VAL A 153 8.34 0.78 -0.30
CA VAL A 153 9.33 -0.32 -0.38
C VAL A 153 9.52 -0.75 -1.83
N ARG A 154 8.43 -0.80 -2.60
CA ARG A 154 8.50 -1.22 -3.99
C ARG A 154 9.13 -0.17 -4.91
N ALA A 155 8.95 1.11 -4.62
CA ALA A 155 9.68 2.19 -5.28
C ALA A 155 11.18 2.10 -4.95
N HIS A 156 11.53 1.78 -3.70
CA HIS A 156 12.91 1.60 -3.27
C HIS A 156 13.59 0.39 -3.94
N ASP A 157 12.91 -0.76 -4.04
CA ASP A 157 13.38 -1.93 -4.79
C ASP A 157 13.58 -1.64 -6.29
N SER A 158 12.89 -0.63 -6.83
CA SER A 158 13.09 -0.20 -8.22
C SER A 158 14.37 0.66 -8.40
N LEU A 159 14.80 1.38 -7.35
CA LEU A 159 16.02 2.20 -7.33
C LEU A 159 17.29 1.37 -7.21
N THR A 160 17.19 0.10 -6.80
CA THR A 160 18.25 -0.90 -6.89
C THR A 160 17.86 -1.99 -7.89
N PRO A 161 17.81 -1.70 -9.21
CA PRO A 161 17.40 -2.71 -10.16
C PRO A 161 18.35 -3.90 -10.06
N LYS A 162 17.82 -5.08 -9.74
CA LYS A 162 18.57 -6.36 -9.79
C LYS A 162 19.38 -6.54 -11.09
N PRO A 163 18.95 -6.05 -12.27
CA PRO A 163 19.79 -6.04 -13.47
C PRO A 163 21.01 -5.13 -13.37
N VAL A 164 20.91 -3.96 -12.72
CA VAL A 164 22.03 -3.04 -12.51
C VAL A 164 22.99 -3.59 -11.47
N ALA A 165 22.48 -4.13 -10.36
CA ALA A 165 23.31 -4.83 -9.37
C ALA A 165 24.03 -6.04 -9.98
N ARG A 166 23.36 -6.79 -10.87
CA ARG A 166 23.97 -7.90 -11.61
C ARG A 166 25.03 -7.44 -12.60
N ARG A 167 24.79 -6.34 -13.32
CA ARG A 167 25.79 -5.75 -14.24
C ARG A 167 27.00 -5.19 -13.50
N LEU A 168 26.80 -4.56 -12.33
CA LEU A 168 27.90 -4.12 -11.47
C LEU A 168 28.73 -5.32 -10.97
N ALA A 169 28.07 -6.40 -10.52
CA ALA A 169 28.76 -7.62 -10.09
C ALA A 169 29.48 -8.35 -11.24
N GLU A 170 28.94 -8.31 -12.47
CA GLU A 170 29.61 -8.83 -13.67
C GLU A 170 30.82 -7.95 -14.04
N GLN A 171 30.71 -6.62 -13.94
CA GLN A 171 31.83 -5.69 -14.17
C GLN A 171 32.94 -5.78 -13.12
N GLU A 172 32.61 -6.04 -11.85
CA GLU A 172 33.60 -6.28 -10.79
C GLU A 172 34.39 -7.58 -11.01
N ARG A 173 33.77 -8.60 -11.63
CA ARG A 173 34.43 -9.87 -11.97
C ARG A 173 35.32 -9.81 -13.21
N GLU A 174 35.01 -8.92 -14.16
CA GLU A 174 35.85 -8.70 -15.36
C GLU A 174 37.04 -7.77 -15.09
N GLY A 175 37.01 -7.02 -13.98
CA GLY A 175 38.06 -6.07 -13.58
C GLY A 175 39.16 -6.64 -12.66
N THR A 176 39.08 -7.92 -12.28
CA THR A 176 40.09 -8.69 -11.54
C THR A 176 40.69 -9.77 -12.42
#